data_AF-M8A777-F1
#
_entry.id   AF-M8A777-F1
#
_cell.length_a   1.000
_cell.length_b   1.000
_cell.length_c   1.000
_cell.angle_alpha   90.00
_cell.angle_beta   90.00
_cell.angle_gamma   90.00
#
_symmetry.space_group_name_H-M   'P 1'
#
loop_
_entity.id
_entity.type
_entity.pdbx_description
1 polymer ?
#
loop_
_entity_poly.entity_id
_entity_poly.type
_entity_poly.pdbx_seq_one_letter_code
_entity_poly.pdbx_strand_id
1 'polypeptide(L)'
;MPLSILPNREYLKTFPRAKYINDAKPWGEQCDIAFPCASQNEIDQGEALSIISSGCRVLIECSNMPCTGQAVDILRKAKVHVAPAKATAAGGVAVGELELNPEFSLMQWSVEDFENKIQEAVKQTYDRSMKAAQEYGILKENPELVSLRYLVHLPTPGFSL
;
A
#
# COMPACT_ATOMS: atom_id res chain seq x y z
N MET A 1 -22.46 3.35 2.72
CA MET A 1 -21.88 3.89 3.98
C MET A 1 -20.45 4.30 3.68
N PRO A 2 -20.07 5.57 3.79
CA PRO A 2 -18.67 5.96 3.67
C PRO A 2 -17.93 5.46 4.92
N LEU A 3 -16.91 4.61 4.74
CA LEU A 3 -16.03 4.17 5.82
C LEU A 3 -15.09 5.32 6.19
N SER A 4 -15.22 5.86 7.41
CA SER A 4 -14.28 6.80 7.99
C SER A 4 -13.05 6.05 8.53
N ILE A 5 -11.86 6.45 8.10
CA ILE A 5 -10.55 5.90 8.50
C ILE A 5 -10.16 6.32 9.95
N LEU A 6 -11.01 7.10 10.61
CA LEU A 6 -10.80 7.54 12.00
C LEU A 6 -11.53 6.64 13.00
N PRO A 7 -10.94 6.41 14.18
CA PRO A 7 -11.51 5.52 15.19
C PRO A 7 -12.93 5.95 15.57
N ASN A 8 -13.94 5.08 15.39
CA ASN A 8 -15.31 5.35 15.87
C ASN A 8 -15.25 5.75 17.35
N ARG A 9 -16.16 6.60 17.83
CA ARG A 9 -16.21 7.14 19.21
C ARG A 9 -16.03 6.07 20.29
N GLU A 10 -16.41 4.83 20.02
CA GLU A 10 -16.18 3.69 20.90
C GLU A 10 -14.69 3.39 21.17
N TYR A 11 -13.81 3.56 20.18
CA TYR A 11 -12.37 3.36 20.31
C TYR A 11 -11.73 4.30 21.34
N LEU A 12 -12.31 5.49 21.52
CA LEU A 12 -11.84 6.47 22.52
C LEU A 12 -12.00 5.96 23.96
N LYS A 13 -12.88 4.98 24.21
CA LYS A 13 -13.02 4.33 25.52
C LYS A 13 -11.76 3.56 25.90
N THR A 14 -11.11 2.94 24.92
CA THR A 14 -9.90 2.14 25.11
C THR A 14 -8.63 2.98 24.96
N PHE A 15 -8.65 3.99 24.07
CA PHE A 15 -7.50 4.85 23.78
C PHE A 15 -7.84 6.34 23.98
N PRO A 16 -7.78 6.86 25.21
CA PRO A 16 -8.24 8.21 25.54
C PRO A 16 -7.42 9.33 24.89
N ARG A 17 -6.22 9.04 24.41
CA ARG A 17 -5.33 10.00 23.71
C ARG A 17 -5.63 10.11 22.22
N ALA A 18 -6.41 9.19 21.66
CA ALA A 18 -6.82 9.24 20.25
C ALA A 18 -7.81 10.38 20.03
N LYS A 19 -7.86 10.88 18.80
CA LYS A 19 -8.82 11.92 18.39
C LYS A 19 -9.72 11.34 17.31
N TYR A 20 -11.03 11.47 17.51
CA TYR A 20 -12.01 11.25 16.45
C TYR A 20 -12.38 12.60 15.83
N ILE A 21 -12.23 12.70 14.52
CA ILE A 21 -12.60 13.89 13.75
C ILE A 21 -13.72 13.45 12.81
N ASN A 22 -14.90 14.04 12.97
CA ASN A 22 -16.05 13.66 12.17
C ASN A 22 -15.89 14.16 10.73
N ASP A 23 -16.27 13.33 9.75
CA ASP A 23 -16.25 13.64 8.31
C ASP A 23 -14.90 14.14 7.76
N ALA A 24 -13.79 13.77 8.43
CA ALA A 24 -12.45 14.14 8.00
C ALA A 24 -11.68 12.94 7.44
N LYS A 25 -10.82 13.23 6.46
CA LYS A 25 -9.82 12.30 5.94
C LYS A 25 -8.45 12.61 6.55
N PRO A 26 -7.56 11.61 6.74
CA PRO A 26 -6.30 11.78 7.48
C PRO A 26 -5.17 12.44 6.68
N TRP A 27 -5.41 12.81 5.42
CA TRP A 27 -4.36 13.12 4.45
C TRP A 27 -3.56 14.41 4.70
N GLY A 28 -4.04 15.27 5.61
CA GLY A 28 -3.31 16.47 6.05
C GLY A 28 -2.35 16.22 7.22
N GLU A 29 -2.38 15.04 7.84
CA GLU A 29 -1.48 14.71 8.94
C GLU A 29 -0.07 14.44 8.41
N GLN A 30 0.95 14.96 9.10
CA GLN A 30 2.36 14.79 8.70
C GLN A 30 2.72 13.30 8.62
N CYS A 31 3.22 12.88 7.47
CA CYS A 31 3.62 11.50 7.24
C CYS A 31 4.68 11.42 6.14
N ASP A 32 5.56 10.41 6.22
CA ASP A 32 6.49 10.09 5.14
C ASP A 32 5.87 9.16 4.09
N ILE A 33 4.91 8.32 4.52
CA ILE A 33 4.28 7.26 3.74
C ILE A 33 2.76 7.26 3.98
N ALA A 34 1.98 7.19 2.89
CA ALA A 34 0.52 7.10 2.93
C ALA A 34 0.00 5.78 2.34
N PHE A 35 -1.00 5.18 3.00
CA PHE A 35 -1.63 3.92 2.59
C PHE A 35 -3.15 4.10 2.44
N PRO A 36 -3.64 4.54 1.27
CA PRO A 36 -5.07 4.54 0.99
C PRO A 36 -5.61 3.12 0.78
N CYS A 37 -6.48 2.70 1.70
CA CYS A 37 -7.00 1.34 1.84
C CYS A 37 -8.53 1.28 1.89
N ALA A 38 -9.27 2.40 1.88
CA ALA A 38 -10.68 2.37 2.28
C ALA A 38 -11.63 2.12 1.11
N SER A 39 -11.46 2.85 0.00
CA SER A 39 -12.36 2.73 -1.15
C SER A 39 -11.72 3.22 -2.44
N GLN A 40 -12.39 2.94 -3.56
CA GLN A 40 -12.02 3.47 -4.87
C GLN A 40 -12.22 5.00 -4.88
N ASN A 41 -11.29 5.73 -5.51
CA ASN A 41 -11.32 7.19 -5.65
C ASN A 41 -11.43 7.96 -4.31
N GLU A 42 -10.85 7.44 -3.23
CA GLU A 42 -10.81 8.16 -1.95
C GLU A 42 -9.81 9.32 -1.93
N ILE A 43 -8.83 9.31 -2.84
CA ILE A 43 -7.86 10.40 -3.06
C ILE A 43 -8.19 11.13 -4.36
N ASP A 44 -8.74 12.33 -4.23
CA ASP A 44 -8.90 13.30 -5.31
C ASP A 44 -7.73 14.30 -5.35
N GLN A 45 -7.87 15.35 -6.16
CA GLN A 45 -6.84 16.38 -6.35
C GLN A 45 -6.58 17.18 -5.08
N GLY A 46 -7.61 17.48 -4.30
CA GLY A 46 -7.51 18.20 -3.03
C GLY A 46 -6.80 17.35 -1.97
N GLU A 47 -7.13 16.06 -1.91
CA GLU A 47 -6.41 15.13 -1.05
C GLU A 47 -4.94 14.95 -1.48
N ALA A 48 -4.67 14.84 -2.78
CA ALA A 48 -3.30 14.75 -3.29
C ALA A 48 -2.44 15.95 -2.87
N LEU A 49 -2.99 17.17 -2.95
CA LEU A 49 -2.31 18.37 -2.47
C LEU A 49 -2.07 18.35 -0.96
N SER A 50 -3.03 17.83 -0.19
CA SER A 50 -2.91 17.66 1.26
C SER A 50 -1.77 16.69 1.59
N ILE A 51 -1.69 15.55 0.91
CA ILE A 51 -0.62 14.55 1.04
C ILE A 51 0.75 15.15 0.71
N ILE A 52 0.85 15.97 -0.34
CA ILE A 52 2.11 16.64 -0.68
C ILE A 52 2.51 17.63 0.43
N SER A 53 1.54 18.41 0.93
CA SER A 53 1.78 19.40 1.99
C SER A 53 2.16 18.77 3.33
N SER A 54 1.75 17.52 3.57
CA SER A 54 2.07 16.79 4.80
C SER A 54 3.52 16.27 4.84
N GLY A 55 4.26 16.37 3.73
CA GLY A 55 5.62 15.86 3.60
C GLY A 55 5.71 14.43 3.07
N CYS A 56 4.59 13.84 2.63
CA CYS A 56 4.57 12.47 2.14
C CYS A 56 5.42 12.29 0.89
N ARG A 57 6.22 11.23 0.87
CA ARG A 57 7.16 10.90 -0.20
C ARG A 57 6.77 9.63 -0.96
N VAL A 58 6.00 8.76 -0.31
CA VAL A 58 5.59 7.47 -0.88
C VAL A 58 4.10 7.25 -0.61
N LEU A 59 3.33 6.97 -1.67
CA LEU A 59 1.95 6.55 -1.57
C LEU A 59 1.80 5.12 -2.07
N ILE A 60 1.21 4.25 -1.26
CA ILE A 60 1.03 2.84 -1.56
C ILE A 60 -0.46 2.56 -1.70
N GLU A 61 -0.93 2.38 -2.93
CA GLU A 61 -2.33 2.08 -3.18
C GLU A 61 -2.68 0.68 -2.68
N CYS A 62 -3.59 0.54 -1.72
CA CYS A 62 -3.97 -0.76 -1.16
C CYS A 62 -5.41 -1.18 -1.47
N SER A 63 -6.26 -0.24 -1.92
CA SER A 63 -7.60 -0.55 -2.42
C SER A 63 -7.61 -0.68 -3.95
N ASN A 64 -8.77 -1.04 -4.54
CA ASN A 64 -8.91 -1.07 -5.99
C ASN A 64 -9.03 0.37 -6.53
N MET A 65 -7.92 0.93 -7.01
CA MET A 65 -7.82 2.30 -7.55
C MET A 65 -8.25 3.39 -6.55
N PRO A 66 -7.53 3.57 -5.43
CA PRO A 66 -7.86 4.58 -4.43
C PRO A 66 -7.68 6.00 -4.95
N CYS A 67 -6.76 6.23 -5.89
CA CYS A 67 -6.50 7.54 -6.44
C CYS A 67 -7.27 7.75 -7.74
N THR A 68 -7.86 8.93 -7.89
CA THR A 68 -8.29 9.39 -9.21
C THR A 68 -7.07 9.58 -10.13
N GLY A 69 -7.24 9.42 -11.45
CA GLY A 69 -6.12 9.61 -12.39
C GLY A 69 -5.44 10.99 -12.27
N GLN A 70 -6.24 12.02 -11.99
CA GLN A 70 -5.75 13.39 -11.80
C GLN A 70 -4.94 13.54 -10.50
N ALA A 71 -5.35 12.86 -9.42
CA ALA A 71 -4.58 12.79 -8.18
C ALA A 71 -3.22 12.13 -8.40
N VAL A 72 -3.18 11.01 -9.13
CA VAL A 72 -1.93 10.32 -9.48
C VAL A 72 -0.99 11.24 -10.26
N ASP A 73 -1.51 12.01 -11.22
CA ASP A 73 -0.69 12.95 -12.00
C ASP A 73 -0.12 14.08 -11.14
N ILE A 74 -0.89 14.60 -10.19
CA ILE A 74 -0.44 15.63 -9.23
C ILE A 74 0.67 15.07 -8.34
N LEU A 75 0.46 13.89 -7.76
CA LEU A 75 1.43 13.21 -6.90
C LEU A 75 2.75 12.95 -7.64
N ARG A 76 2.68 12.45 -8.88
CA ARG A 76 3.86 12.21 -9.73
C ARG A 76 4.61 13.49 -10.07
N LYS A 77 3.90 14.57 -10.43
CA LYS A 77 4.52 15.89 -10.69
C LYS A 77 5.24 16.44 -9.46
N ALA A 78 4.72 16.15 -8.27
CA ALA A 78 5.32 16.50 -7.00
C ALA A 78 6.42 15.53 -6.54
N LYS A 79 6.78 14.53 -7.36
CA LYS A 79 7.78 13.49 -7.06
C LYS A 79 7.43 12.61 -5.85
N VAL A 80 6.15 12.42 -5.58
CA VAL A 80 5.68 11.37 -4.67
C VAL A 80 5.71 10.04 -5.41
N HIS A 81 6.40 9.04 -4.87
CA HIS A 81 6.43 7.70 -5.45
C HIS A 81 5.11 6.98 -5.20
N VAL A 82 4.36 6.70 -6.27
CA VAL A 82 3.07 6.01 -6.19
C VAL A 82 3.26 4.53 -6.54
N ALA A 83 3.09 3.63 -5.57
CA ALA A 83 3.06 2.19 -5.79
C ALA A 83 1.63 1.76 -6.16
N PRO A 84 1.43 1.18 -7.37
CA PRO A 84 0.10 0.94 -7.91
C PRO A 84 -0.60 -0.27 -7.24
N ALA A 85 -1.93 -0.17 -7.12
CA ALA A 85 -2.79 -1.16 -6.47
C ALA A 85 -2.58 -2.59 -7.00
N LYS A 86 -2.32 -2.73 -8.30
CA LYS A 86 -2.15 -4.05 -8.94
C LYS A 86 -0.92 -4.80 -8.41
N ALA A 87 0.13 -4.08 -8.01
CA ALA A 87 1.36 -4.70 -7.53
C ALA A 87 1.34 -4.90 -6.01
N THR A 88 0.75 -3.97 -5.27
CA THR A 88 0.59 -4.04 -3.81
C THR A 88 -0.42 -5.10 -3.38
N ALA A 89 -1.45 -5.36 -4.19
CA ALA A 89 -2.43 -6.42 -3.95
C ALA A 89 -1.90 -7.85 -4.19
N ALA A 90 -0.65 -8.00 -4.68
CA ALA A 90 -0.06 -9.31 -5.00
C ALA A 90 -0.02 -10.26 -3.79
N GLY A 91 0.13 -9.74 -2.57
CA GLY A 91 0.10 -10.58 -1.36
C GLY A 91 -1.25 -11.26 -1.15
N GLY A 92 -2.36 -10.52 -1.31
CA GLY A 92 -3.71 -11.08 -1.18
C GLY A 92 -4.03 -12.10 -2.28
N VAL A 93 -3.58 -11.83 -3.51
CA VAL A 93 -3.71 -12.79 -4.62
C VAL A 93 -2.92 -14.07 -4.32
N ALA A 94 -1.69 -13.96 -3.81
CA ALA A 94 -0.88 -15.10 -3.45
C ALA A 94 -1.52 -15.95 -2.34
N VAL A 95 -2.10 -15.31 -1.32
CA VAL A 95 -2.86 -16.02 -0.28
C VAL A 95 -4.06 -16.75 -0.89
N GLY A 96 -4.83 -16.09 -1.76
CA GLY A 96 -5.94 -16.74 -2.45
C GLY A 96 -5.52 -17.93 -3.31
N GLU A 97 -4.38 -17.84 -4.00
CA GLU A 97 -3.81 -18.97 -4.75
C GLU A 97 -3.39 -20.13 -3.83
N LEU A 98 -2.81 -19.81 -2.66
CA LEU A 98 -2.48 -20.81 -1.64
C LEU A 98 -3.75 -21.49 -1.09
N GLU A 99 -4.79 -20.73 -0.77
CA GLU A 99 -6.07 -21.25 -0.25
C GLU A 99 -6.78 -22.16 -1.26
N LEU A 100 -6.65 -21.86 -2.56
CA LEU A 100 -7.23 -22.66 -3.63
C LEU A 100 -6.40 -23.92 -3.95
N ASN A 101 -5.17 -24.04 -3.45
CA ASN A 101 -4.34 -25.21 -3.68
C ASN A 101 -4.84 -26.39 -2.79
N PRO A 102 -5.29 -27.52 -3.37
CA PRO A 102 -5.79 -28.65 -2.60
C PRO A 102 -4.77 -29.22 -1.60
N GLU A 103 -3.49 -29.17 -1.94
CA GLU A 103 -2.38 -29.66 -1.10
C GLU A 103 -2.13 -28.74 0.10
N PHE A 104 -2.52 -27.47 0.01
CA PHE A 104 -2.38 -26.51 1.10
C PHE A 104 -3.13 -26.96 2.36
N SER A 105 -4.32 -27.55 2.18
CA SER A 105 -5.15 -28.08 3.27
C SER A 105 -4.61 -29.36 3.93
N LEU A 106 -3.64 -30.02 3.27
CA LEU A 106 -3.05 -31.29 3.72
C LEU A 106 -1.71 -31.08 4.46
N MET A 107 -1.16 -29.88 4.42
CA MET A 107 0.11 -29.53 5.07
C MET A 107 -0.15 -28.88 6.43
N GLN A 108 0.66 -29.22 7.44
CA GLN A 108 0.70 -28.44 8.69
C GLN A 108 1.71 -27.31 8.52
N TRP A 109 1.19 -26.10 8.32
CA TRP A 109 1.99 -24.90 8.18
C TRP A 109 2.27 -24.28 9.53
N SER A 110 3.52 -23.92 9.80
CA SER A 110 3.81 -22.92 10.81
C SER A 110 3.42 -21.53 10.28
N VAL A 111 3.18 -20.57 11.19
CA VAL A 111 2.92 -19.17 10.81
C VAL A 111 4.10 -18.59 10.03
N GLU A 112 5.33 -18.98 10.40
CA GLU A 112 6.55 -18.54 9.76
C GLU A 112 6.67 -19.08 8.32
N ASP A 113 6.38 -20.36 8.09
CA ASP A 113 6.40 -20.96 6.75
C ASP A 113 5.37 -20.30 5.83
N PHE A 114 4.19 -20.00 6.37
CA PHE A 114 3.13 -19.31 5.64
C PHE A 114 3.53 -17.88 5.27
N GLU A 115 4.07 -17.12 6.23
CA GLU A 115 4.56 -15.76 5.99
C GLU A 115 5.70 -15.75 4.95
N ASN A 116 6.66 -16.68 5.07
CA ASN A 116 7.74 -16.83 4.10
C ASN A 116 7.23 -17.07 2.69
N LYS A 117 6.17 -17.88 2.51
CA LYS A 117 5.57 -18.09 1.20
C LYS A 117 4.92 -16.84 0.63
N ILE A 118 4.23 -16.05 1.45
CA ILE A 118 3.64 -14.78 1.00
C ILE A 118 4.74 -13.80 0.58
N GLN A 119 5.78 -13.65 1.42
CA GLN A 119 6.90 -12.76 1.11
C GLN A 119 7.62 -13.18 -0.18
N GLU A 120 7.82 -14.48 -0.39
CA GLU A 120 8.40 -15.02 -1.61
C GLU A 120 7.56 -14.68 -2.85
N ALA A 121 6.23 -14.84 -2.77
CA ALA A 121 5.32 -14.52 -3.89
C ALA A 121 5.32 -13.02 -4.24
N VAL A 122 5.32 -12.15 -3.22
CA VAL A 122 5.41 -10.68 -3.41
C VAL A 122 6.76 -10.31 -4.05
N LYS A 123 7.86 -10.90 -3.57
CA LYS A 123 9.20 -10.69 -4.16
C LYS A 123 9.27 -11.15 -5.62
N GLN A 124 8.72 -12.32 -5.94
CA GLN A 124 8.68 -12.79 -7.33
C GLN A 124 7.87 -11.85 -8.24
N THR A 125 6.75 -11.32 -7.74
CA THR A 125 5.94 -10.34 -8.47
C THR A 125 6.71 -9.03 -8.74
N TYR A 126 7.46 -8.57 -7.74
CA TYR A 126 8.39 -7.45 -7.90
C TYR A 126 9.45 -7.74 -8.97
N ASP A 127 10.18 -8.84 -8.85
CA ASP A 127 11.27 -9.19 -9.76
C ASP A 127 10.78 -9.32 -11.22
N ARG A 128 9.58 -9.89 -11.43
CA ARG A 128 8.94 -9.96 -12.76
C ARG A 128 8.59 -8.57 -13.29
N SER A 129 8.05 -7.69 -12.46
CA SER A 129 7.70 -6.32 -12.84
C SER A 129 8.94 -5.50 -13.19
N MET A 130 10.03 -5.67 -12.42
CA MET A 130 11.34 -5.06 -12.68
C MET A 130 11.93 -5.50 -14.01
N LYS A 131 11.94 -6.82 -14.24
CA LYS A 131 12.46 -7.41 -15.48
C LYS A 131 11.69 -6.89 -16.69
N ALA A 132 10.36 -6.88 -16.62
CA ALA A 132 9.54 -6.33 -17.69
C ALA A 132 9.83 -4.84 -17.94
N ALA A 133 9.91 -4.02 -16.88
CA ALA A 133 10.25 -2.60 -17.02
C ALA A 133 11.62 -2.37 -17.68
N GLN A 134 12.59 -3.25 -17.41
CA GLN A 134 13.91 -3.22 -18.05
C GLN A 134 13.83 -3.59 -19.54
N GLU A 135 13.11 -4.66 -19.87
CA GLU A 135 12.94 -5.16 -21.24
C GLU A 135 12.23 -4.14 -22.14
N TYR A 136 11.20 -3.46 -21.62
CA TYR A 136 10.46 -2.41 -22.34
C TYR A 136 11.13 -1.03 -22.29
N GLY A 137 12.34 -0.90 -21.72
CA GLY A 137 13.08 0.37 -21.68
C GLY A 137 12.52 1.44 -20.74
N ILE A 138 11.46 1.13 -19.99
CA ILE A 138 10.76 2.06 -19.08
C ILE A 138 11.72 2.57 -17.98
N LEU A 139 12.68 1.75 -17.55
CA LEU A 139 13.71 2.15 -16.58
C LEU A 139 14.63 3.27 -17.07
N LYS A 140 14.82 3.41 -18.39
CA LYS A 140 15.66 4.46 -18.98
C LYS A 140 14.90 5.78 -19.12
N GLU A 141 13.59 5.70 -19.35
CA GLU A 141 12.74 6.87 -19.60
C GLU A 141 12.14 7.43 -18.31
N ASN A 142 11.87 6.58 -17.30
CA ASN A 142 11.28 7.01 -16.04
C ASN A 142 11.68 6.08 -14.87
N PRO A 143 12.87 6.30 -14.27
CA PRO A 143 13.39 5.47 -13.17
C PRO A 143 12.51 5.46 -11.91
N GLU A 144 11.59 6.43 -11.78
CA GLU A 144 10.74 6.61 -10.60
C GLU A 144 9.40 5.85 -10.70
N LEU A 145 9.04 5.32 -11.88
CA LEU A 145 7.89 4.41 -12.06
C LEU A 145 8.12 3.02 -11.43
N VAL A 146 9.30 2.82 -10.85
CA VAL A 146 9.77 1.59 -10.22
C VAL A 146 9.48 1.59 -8.71
N SER A 147 8.41 2.29 -8.32
CA SER A 147 7.94 2.48 -6.93
C SER A 147 7.73 1.17 -6.14
N LEU A 148 7.88 0.02 -6.79
CA LEU A 148 7.81 -1.31 -6.18
C LEU A 148 9.06 -1.67 -5.33
N ARG A 149 10.18 -0.96 -5.44
CA ARG A 149 11.40 -1.27 -4.66
C ARG A 149 11.22 -1.07 -3.16
N TYR A 150 10.29 -0.21 -2.74
CA TYR A 150 10.05 0.10 -1.33
C TYR A 150 9.20 -0.94 -0.59
N LEU A 151 8.44 -1.78 -1.30
CA LEU A 151 7.53 -2.75 -0.66
C LEU A 151 8.24 -4.02 -0.18
N VAL A 152 9.38 -4.38 -0.78
CA VAL A 152 10.10 -5.64 -0.50
C VAL A 152 11.28 -5.44 0.47
N HIS A 153 11.59 -4.19 0.82
CA HIS A 153 12.79 -3.87 1.60
C HIS A 153 12.57 -2.87 2.73
N LEU A 154 11.35 -2.76 3.27
CA LEU A 154 11.21 -2.21 4.62
C LEU A 154 11.84 -3.22 5.58
N PRO A 155 12.98 -2.91 6.23
CA PRO A 155 13.41 -3.71 7.35
C PRO A 155 12.27 -3.63 8.36
N THR A 156 11.69 -4.77 8.73
CA THR A 156 10.93 -4.85 9.97
C THR A 156 11.83 -4.30 11.07
N PRO A 157 11.51 -3.15 11.71
CA PRO A 157 12.26 -2.73 12.87
C PRO A 157 12.00 -3.80 13.92
N GLY A 158 13.08 -4.43 14.39
CA GLY A 158 13.02 -5.55 15.32
C GLY A 158 12.03 -5.30 16.45
N PHE A 159 10.98 -6.12 16.49
CA PHE A 159 10.34 -6.49 17.75
C PHE A 159 11.02 -7.77 18.21
N SER A 160 12.12 -7.60 18.93
CA SER A 160 12.57 -8.61 19.89
C SER A 160 11.83 -8.33 21.20
N LEU A 161 10.80 -9.12 21.48
CA LEU A 161 10.41 -9.62 22.81
C LEU A 161 9.50 -10.83 22.60
#